data_AF-A0A4P1QW61-F1
#
_entry.id   AF-A0A4P1QW61-F1
#
_cell.length_a   1.000
_cell.length_b   1.000
_cell.length_c   1.000
_cell.angle_alpha   90.00
_cell.angle_beta   90.00
_cell.angle_gamma   90.00
#
_symmetry.space_group_name_H-M   'P 1'
#
loop_
_entity.id
_entity.type
_entity.pdbx_description
1 polymer ?
#
loop_
_entity_poly.entity_id
_entity_poly.type
_entity_poly.pdbx_seq_one_letter_code
_entity_poly.pdbx_strand_id
1 'polypeptide(L)'
;MALSRNLTLAFSSESSIEEELKRESTADAITILISYLVMFAYISLTLGDTPRLSSFYISSKVLLGLAGVMLVMLSVLGSVGIFSALGVKSTLIIMEVIPFLVLAVGVDNMCILVHAVKRQQLDLPLERRMSNALVEVGPSITLASLSEVLAFAVGSFISMPACRVFSMFAALAVLLDFLLQITAFVALIVLDSSRAEDKRVDCLPCMKVHPMHVDFDKGITKL
;
A
#
# COMPACT_ATOMS: atom_id res chain seq x y z
N MET A 1 -14.47 -16.30 58.21
CA MET A 1 -14.48 -14.84 58.24
C MET A 1 -13.36 -14.37 59.17
N ALA A 2 -12.13 -14.26 58.66
CA ALA A 2 -10.97 -13.88 59.46
C ALA A 2 -10.02 -12.97 58.66
N LEU A 3 -9.98 -11.72 59.10
CA LEU A 3 -8.81 -10.83 59.23
C LEU A 3 -7.83 -10.67 58.04
N SER A 4 -7.92 -9.53 57.34
CA SER A 4 -6.73 -8.76 56.92
C SER A 4 -7.07 -7.29 56.62
N ARG A 5 -6.95 -6.43 57.64
CA ARG A 5 -6.77 -4.98 57.48
C ARG A 5 -5.34 -4.74 56.97
N ASN A 6 -5.16 -3.96 55.90
CA ASN A 6 -3.85 -3.51 55.37
C ASN A 6 -2.89 -4.61 54.87
N LEU A 7 -3.37 -5.62 54.13
CA LEU A 7 -2.48 -6.50 53.35
C LEU A 7 -2.84 -6.41 51.86
N THR A 8 -1.95 -5.84 51.05
CA THR A 8 -2.04 -5.85 49.58
C THR A 8 -1.45 -7.17 49.09
N LEU A 9 -2.32 -8.13 48.83
CA LEU A 9 -1.93 -9.48 48.44
C LEU A 9 -1.82 -9.54 46.90
N ALA A 10 -0.59 -9.51 46.38
CA ALA A 10 -0.30 -9.69 44.96
C ALA A 10 -0.03 -11.17 44.70
N PHE A 11 -0.89 -11.82 43.91
CA PHE A 11 -0.72 -13.20 43.46
C PHE A 11 -0.35 -13.19 41.98
N SER A 12 0.68 -13.95 41.60
CA SER A 12 1.09 -14.12 40.20
C SER A 12 1.16 -15.60 39.88
N SER A 13 0.41 -16.03 38.87
CA SER A 13 0.38 -17.40 38.33
C SER A 13 0.95 -17.33 36.92
N GLU A 14 1.70 -18.34 36.47
CA GLU A 14 2.28 -18.36 35.12
C GLU A 14 1.19 -18.19 34.03
N SER A 15 -0.01 -18.73 34.25
CA SER A 15 -1.17 -18.56 33.36
C SER A 15 -1.80 -17.16 33.40
N SER A 16 -1.61 -16.41 34.49
CA SER A 16 -2.12 -15.05 34.63
C SER A 16 -1.41 -14.09 33.68
N ILE A 17 -0.16 -14.37 33.33
CA ILE A 17 0.60 -13.57 32.38
C ILE A 17 0.08 -13.81 30.96
N GLU A 18 -0.23 -15.06 30.59
CA GLU A 18 -0.81 -15.40 29.28
C GLU A 18 -2.25 -14.90 29.08
N GLU A 19 -3.10 -14.97 30.11
CA GLU A 19 -4.47 -14.45 30.07
C GLU A 19 -4.50 -12.92 30.01
N GLU A 20 -3.62 -12.25 30.75
CA GLU A 20 -3.47 -10.80 30.71
C GLU A 20 -2.86 -10.35 29.37
N LEU A 21 -1.89 -11.11 28.81
CA LEU A 21 -1.34 -10.87 27.47
C LEU A 21 -2.41 -10.98 26.39
N LYS A 22 -3.32 -11.97 26.47
CA LYS A 22 -4.42 -12.13 25.51
C LYS A 22 -5.43 -10.98 25.62
N ARG A 23 -5.75 -10.56 26.84
CA ARG A 23 -6.69 -9.46 27.10
C ARG A 23 -6.14 -8.11 26.63
N GLU A 24 -4.88 -7.80 26.95
CA GLU A 24 -4.20 -6.59 26.44
C GLU A 24 -4.02 -6.65 24.93
N SER A 25 -3.63 -7.81 24.38
CA SER A 25 -3.42 -7.96 22.92
C SER A 25 -4.68 -7.66 22.10
N THR A 26 -5.89 -8.01 22.57
CA THR A 26 -7.13 -7.66 21.87
C THR A 26 -7.46 -6.17 21.88
N ALA A 27 -7.18 -5.46 22.98
CA ALA A 27 -7.43 -4.02 23.08
C ALA A 27 -6.42 -3.22 22.24
N ASP A 28 -5.16 -3.64 22.23
CA ASP A 28 -4.12 -3.05 21.38
C ASP A 28 -4.38 -3.35 19.90
N ALA A 29 -4.81 -4.56 19.55
CA ALA A 29 -5.09 -4.92 18.15
C ALA A 29 -6.18 -4.05 17.51
N ILE A 30 -7.26 -3.72 18.23
CA ILE A 30 -8.33 -2.85 17.72
C ILE A 30 -7.82 -1.41 17.56
N THR A 31 -7.05 -0.92 18.52
CA THR A 31 -6.48 0.44 18.47
C THR A 31 -5.49 0.58 17.32
N ILE A 32 -4.66 -0.45 17.11
CA ILE A 32 -3.73 -0.56 15.98
C ILE A 32 -4.48 -0.62 14.64
N LEU A 33 -5.58 -1.38 14.56
CA LEU A 33 -6.39 -1.45 13.35
C LEU A 33 -6.98 -0.08 12.99
N ILE A 34 -7.46 0.66 13.99
CA ILE A 34 -8.00 2.01 13.80
C ILE A 34 -6.90 2.99 13.38
N SER A 35 -5.73 2.95 14.01
CA SER A 35 -4.61 3.83 13.63
C SER A 35 -4.12 3.54 12.21
N TYR A 36 -4.10 2.28 11.79
CA TYR A 36 -3.83 1.91 10.39
C TYR A 36 -4.89 2.42 9.42
N LEU A 37 -6.17 2.28 9.74
CA LEU A 37 -7.25 2.80 8.88
C LEU A 37 -7.18 4.32 8.74
N VAL A 38 -6.87 5.05 9.82
CA VAL A 38 -6.75 6.51 9.80
C VAL A 38 -5.50 6.96 9.03
N MET A 39 -4.34 6.34 9.27
CA MET A 39 -3.13 6.63 8.50
C MET A 39 -3.34 6.30 7.01
N PHE A 40 -3.95 5.16 6.72
CA PHE A 40 -4.24 4.73 5.36
C PHE A 40 -5.17 5.72 4.64
N ALA A 41 -6.23 6.18 5.31
CA ALA A 41 -7.12 7.21 4.79
C ALA A 41 -6.36 8.53 4.55
N TYR A 42 -5.51 8.93 5.49
CA TYR A 42 -4.70 10.15 5.37
C TYR A 42 -3.74 10.12 4.17
N ILE A 43 -2.99 9.03 4.00
CA ILE A 43 -2.05 8.87 2.88
C ILE A 43 -2.82 8.79 1.55
N SER A 44 -3.93 8.07 1.52
CA SER A 44 -4.80 7.99 0.33
C SER A 44 -5.38 9.36 -0.07
N LEU A 45 -5.78 10.17 0.90
CA LEU A 45 -6.28 11.53 0.68
C LEU A 45 -5.17 12.52 0.32
N THR A 46 -3.93 12.27 0.74
CA THR A 46 -2.78 13.14 0.44
C THR A 46 -2.20 12.87 -0.95
N LEU A 47 -2.21 11.61 -1.41
CA LEU A 47 -1.82 11.23 -2.76
C LEU A 47 -2.91 11.53 -3.80
N GLY A 48 -4.18 11.48 -3.39
CA GLY A 48 -5.32 11.88 -4.22
C GLY A 48 -5.47 13.41 -4.21
N ASP A 49 -5.02 14.09 -5.27
CA ASP A 49 -5.24 15.53 -5.48
C ASP A 49 -6.63 16.00 -4.98
N THR A 50 -6.63 17.14 -4.28
CA THR A 50 -7.74 17.74 -3.50
C THR A 50 -9.17 17.39 -3.93
N PRO A 51 -10.07 17.06 -2.97
CA PRO A 51 -11.44 16.66 -3.27
C PRO A 51 -12.28 17.87 -3.72
N ARG A 52 -12.41 18.05 -5.04
CA ARG A 52 -13.56 18.78 -5.60
C ARG A 52 -14.71 17.78 -5.76
N LEU A 53 -15.62 17.82 -4.79
CA LEU A 53 -16.74 16.88 -4.55
C LEU A 53 -17.68 16.61 -5.74
N SER A 54 -17.61 17.32 -6.87
CA SER A 54 -18.52 17.12 -8.01
C SER A 54 -18.00 16.23 -9.14
N SER A 55 -16.72 15.85 -9.15
CA SER A 55 -16.11 15.02 -10.20
C SER A 55 -15.71 13.63 -9.67
N PHE A 56 -16.57 13.03 -8.84
CA PHE A 56 -16.29 11.75 -8.16
C PHE A 56 -16.40 10.53 -9.08
N TYR A 57 -17.00 10.67 -10.27
CA TYR A 57 -17.50 9.53 -11.04
C TYR A 57 -16.69 9.15 -12.30
N ILE A 58 -15.79 10.02 -12.79
CA ILE A 58 -15.12 9.84 -14.11
C ILE A 58 -13.59 10.07 -14.07
N SER A 59 -13.02 10.39 -12.90
CA SER A 59 -11.60 10.77 -12.76
C SER A 59 -11.00 10.27 -11.44
N SER A 60 -11.36 9.06 -11.00
CA SER A 60 -10.97 8.56 -9.68
C SER A 60 -9.56 7.99 -9.67
N LYS A 61 -8.55 8.88 -9.69
CA LYS A 61 -7.16 8.53 -9.29
C LYS A 61 -7.07 7.99 -7.86
N VAL A 62 -8.13 8.16 -7.07
CA VAL A 62 -8.30 7.56 -5.75
C VAL A 62 -8.32 6.04 -5.84
N LEU A 63 -8.88 5.44 -6.90
CA LEU A 63 -8.86 3.98 -7.08
C LEU A 63 -7.44 3.45 -7.29
N LEU A 64 -6.61 4.17 -8.06
CA LEU A 64 -5.21 3.80 -8.28
C LEU A 64 -4.38 3.90 -6.99
N GLY A 65 -4.61 4.95 -6.18
CA GLY A 65 -4.00 5.09 -4.85
C GLY A 65 -4.46 4.00 -3.87
N LEU A 66 -5.77 3.71 -3.83
CA LEU A 66 -6.34 2.64 -3.02
C LEU A 66 -5.74 1.29 -3.39
N ALA A 67 -5.63 1.00 -4.69
CA ALA A 67 -5.05 -0.23 -5.20
C ALA A 67 -3.55 -0.35 -4.87
N GLY A 68 -2.80 0.76 -4.95
CA GLY A 68 -1.40 0.83 -4.54
C GLY A 68 -1.21 0.40 -3.07
N VAL A 69 -2.01 0.95 -2.15
CA VAL A 69 -1.88 0.55 -0.74
C VAL A 69 -2.36 -0.88 -0.50
N MET A 70 -3.39 -1.36 -1.21
CA MET A 70 -3.76 -2.77 -1.12
C MET A 70 -2.61 -3.70 -1.52
N LEU A 71 -1.82 -3.32 -2.53
CA LEU A 71 -0.61 -4.07 -2.91
C LEU A 71 0.47 -4.03 -1.82
N VAL A 72 0.73 -2.87 -1.21
CA VAL A 72 1.66 -2.76 -0.08
C VAL A 72 1.22 -3.68 1.08
N MET A 73 -0.06 -3.64 1.44
CA MET A 73 -0.59 -4.47 2.52
C MET A 73 -0.48 -5.96 2.18
N LEU A 74 -0.75 -6.34 0.92
CA LEU A 74 -0.57 -7.71 0.44
C LEU A 74 0.89 -8.15 0.54
N SER A 75 1.85 -7.27 0.24
CA SER A 75 3.28 -7.54 0.38
C SER A 75 3.66 -7.83 1.84
N VAL A 76 3.23 -6.96 2.76
CA VAL A 76 3.53 -7.11 4.19
C VAL A 76 2.91 -8.38 4.76
N LEU A 77 1.63 -8.63 4.45
CA LEU A 77 0.94 -9.87 4.84
C LEU A 77 1.60 -11.09 4.20
N GLY A 78 2.08 -11.00 2.97
CA GLY A 78 2.82 -12.06 2.28
C GLY A 78 4.13 -12.39 2.98
N SER A 79 4.92 -11.38 3.35
CA SER A 79 6.18 -11.56 4.09
C SER A 79 5.92 -12.23 5.45
N VAL A 80 4.95 -11.71 6.21
CA VAL A 80 4.54 -12.30 7.50
C VAL A 80 4.02 -13.73 7.32
N GLY A 81 3.24 -13.99 6.27
CA GLY A 81 2.70 -15.31 5.95
C GLY A 81 3.79 -16.34 5.64
N ILE A 82 4.80 -15.97 4.84
CA ILE A 82 5.93 -16.83 4.49
C ILE A 82 6.75 -17.16 5.74
N PHE A 83 7.09 -16.16 6.56
CA PHE A 83 7.86 -16.40 7.79
C PHE A 83 7.06 -17.16 8.87
N SER A 84 5.74 -16.96 8.92
CA SER A 84 4.84 -17.74 9.78
C SER A 84 4.81 -19.21 9.36
N ALA A 85 4.78 -19.50 8.05
CA ALA A 85 4.86 -20.87 7.53
C ALA A 85 6.22 -21.54 7.84
N LEU A 86 7.30 -20.77 7.96
CA LEU A 86 8.62 -21.23 8.38
C LEU A 86 8.77 -21.38 9.91
N GLY A 87 7.72 -21.09 10.69
CA GLY A 87 7.71 -21.24 12.15
C GLY A 87 8.49 -20.15 12.90
N VAL A 88 8.78 -19.01 12.26
CA VAL A 88 9.43 -17.88 12.92
C VAL A 88 8.39 -17.10 13.72
N LYS A 89 8.66 -16.90 15.02
CA LYS A 89 7.75 -16.15 15.91
C LYS A 89 7.63 -14.71 15.44
N SER A 90 6.43 -14.32 15.00
CA SER A 90 6.10 -12.94 14.68
C SER A 90 5.98 -12.13 15.98
N THR A 91 6.71 -11.02 16.09
CA THR A 91 6.65 -10.15 17.27
C THR A 91 5.69 -8.99 17.03
N LEU A 92 5.07 -8.45 18.09
CA LEU A 92 4.13 -7.33 17.98
C LEU A 92 4.76 -6.09 17.29
N ILE A 93 6.05 -5.84 17.55
CA ILE A 93 6.81 -4.71 16.98
C ILE A 93 6.90 -4.78 15.44
N ILE A 94 7.03 -6.00 14.88
CA ILE A 94 7.11 -6.23 13.44
C ILE A 94 5.80 -5.84 12.77
N MET A 95 4.67 -6.21 13.39
CA MET A 95 3.33 -5.91 12.88
C MET A 95 3.02 -4.41 12.92
N GLU A 96 3.73 -3.63 13.73
CA GLU A 96 3.55 -2.18 13.85
C GLU A 96 4.48 -1.39 12.90
N VAL A 97 5.79 -1.71 12.86
CA VAL A 97 6.76 -0.87 12.16
C VAL A 97 6.85 -1.20 10.67
N ILE A 98 6.75 -2.47 10.30
CA ILE A 98 6.97 -2.91 8.90
C ILE A 98 5.94 -2.33 7.94
N PRO A 99 4.63 -2.29 8.24
CA PRO A 99 3.66 -1.70 7.32
C PRO A 99 3.95 -0.23 7.02
N PHE A 100 4.39 0.55 8.01
CA PHE A 100 4.74 1.96 7.79
C PHE A 100 5.98 2.11 6.92
N LEU A 101 7.01 1.30 7.19
CA LEU A 101 8.26 1.30 6.43
C LEU A 101 8.01 0.95 4.96
N VAL A 102 7.33 -0.16 4.70
CA VAL A 102 7.06 -0.62 3.33
C VAL A 102 6.09 0.32 2.63
N LEU A 103 5.13 0.91 3.34
CA LEU A 103 4.25 1.93 2.76
C LEU A 103 5.01 3.19 2.33
N ALA A 104 5.96 3.67 3.15
CA ALA A 104 6.77 4.83 2.80
C ALA A 104 7.60 4.59 1.53
N VAL A 105 8.24 3.43 1.44
CA VAL A 105 9.04 3.01 0.26
C VAL A 105 8.14 2.80 -0.96
N GLY A 106 7.06 2.02 -0.81
CA GLY A 106 6.16 1.67 -1.89
C GLY A 106 5.49 2.91 -2.49
N VAL A 107 5.02 3.84 -1.65
CA VAL A 107 4.41 5.10 -2.09
C VAL A 107 5.37 5.97 -2.90
N ASP A 108 6.64 6.07 -2.49
CA ASP A 108 7.65 6.83 -3.23
C ASP A 108 7.82 6.27 -4.66
N ASN A 109 8.07 4.97 -4.75
CA ASN A 109 8.21 4.27 -6.02
C ASN A 109 6.94 4.36 -6.89
N MET A 110 5.74 4.28 -6.29
CA MET A 110 4.46 4.40 -7.01
C MET A 110 4.28 5.82 -7.56
N CYS A 111 4.61 6.84 -6.78
CA CYS A 111 4.49 8.24 -7.18
C CYS A 111 5.41 8.55 -8.36
N ILE A 112 6.68 8.13 -8.29
CA ILE A 112 7.65 8.32 -9.38
C ILE A 112 7.15 7.63 -10.66
N LEU A 113 6.64 6.40 -10.56
CA LEU A 113 6.12 5.66 -11.73
C LEU A 113 4.88 6.35 -12.35
N VAL A 114 3.90 6.73 -11.54
CA VAL A 114 2.69 7.43 -12.02
C VAL A 114 3.05 8.78 -12.63
N HIS A 115 4.00 9.51 -12.05
CA HIS A 115 4.48 10.77 -12.60
C HIS A 115 5.16 10.56 -13.97
N ALA A 116 6.02 9.53 -14.08
CA ALA A 116 6.70 9.20 -15.33
C ALA A 116 5.72 8.88 -16.46
N VAL A 117 4.69 8.08 -16.17
CA VAL A 117 3.63 7.74 -17.13
C VAL A 117 2.88 9.00 -17.56
N LYS A 118 2.53 9.88 -16.63
CA LYS A 118 1.84 11.15 -16.94
C LYS A 118 2.67 12.09 -17.82
N ARG A 119 3.99 12.10 -17.66
CA ARG A 119 4.90 12.95 -18.42
C ARG A 119 5.06 12.54 -19.89
N GLN A 120 4.79 11.27 -20.22
CA GLN A 120 4.84 10.78 -21.61
C GLN A 120 3.72 11.38 -22.48
N GLN A 121 3.99 11.53 -23.77
CA GLN A 121 3.05 12.07 -24.75
C GLN A 121 1.82 11.18 -24.93
N LEU A 122 0.63 11.80 -25.07
CA LEU A 122 -0.65 11.12 -25.26
C LEU A 122 -0.87 10.59 -26.69
N ASP A 123 -0.05 11.01 -27.65
CA ASP A 123 -0.22 10.65 -29.07
C ASP A 123 0.29 9.23 -29.40
N LEU A 124 1.01 8.58 -28.47
CA LEU A 124 1.51 7.21 -28.63
C LEU A 124 0.52 6.20 -28.06
N PRO A 125 0.47 4.97 -28.62
CA PRO A 125 -0.35 3.90 -28.06
C PRO A 125 0.06 3.62 -26.61
N LEU A 126 -0.93 3.26 -25.78
CA LEU A 126 -0.78 3.07 -24.34
C LEU A 126 0.41 2.18 -23.95
N GLU A 127 0.59 1.06 -24.66
CA GLU A 127 1.69 0.12 -24.43
C GLU A 127 3.05 0.79 -24.61
N ARG A 128 3.19 1.66 -25.63
CA ARG A 128 4.44 2.35 -25.92
C ARG A 128 4.71 3.47 -24.92
N ARG A 129 3.66 4.16 -24.48
CA ARG A 129 3.73 5.15 -23.41
C ARG A 129 4.25 4.53 -22.11
N MET A 130 3.69 3.38 -21.71
CA MET A 130 4.11 2.66 -20.51
C MET A 130 5.53 2.11 -20.65
N SER A 131 5.87 1.53 -21.80
CA SER A 131 7.22 1.04 -22.06
C SER A 131 8.26 2.16 -21.95
N ASN A 132 8.00 3.33 -22.51
CA ASN A 132 8.93 4.46 -22.44
C ASN A 132 9.07 4.97 -20.99
N ALA A 133 7.97 5.09 -20.24
CA ALA A 133 8.01 5.49 -18.83
C ALA A 133 8.78 4.49 -17.97
N LEU A 134 8.57 3.19 -18.19
CA LEU A 134 9.24 2.13 -17.45
C LEU A 134 10.73 2.03 -17.80
N VAL A 135 11.12 2.33 -19.04
CA VAL A 135 12.54 2.40 -19.42
C VAL A 135 13.24 3.61 -18.78
N GLU A 136 12.55 4.74 -18.64
CA GLU A 136 13.09 5.95 -18.02
C GLU A 136 13.30 5.78 -16.50
N VAL A 137 12.32 5.18 -15.80
CA VAL A 137 12.26 5.17 -14.33
C VAL A 137 12.51 3.78 -13.71
N GLY A 138 12.22 2.70 -14.43
CA GLY A 138 12.36 1.33 -13.93
C GLY A 138 13.75 0.96 -13.42
N PRO A 139 14.86 1.37 -14.07
CA PRO A 139 16.20 1.15 -13.54
C PRO A 139 16.43 1.83 -12.19
N SER A 140 15.90 3.05 -12.00
CA SER A 140 16.02 3.80 -10.75
C SER A 140 15.26 3.12 -9.61
N ILE A 141 14.01 2.71 -9.86
CA ILE A 141 13.20 1.98 -8.87
C ILE A 141 13.87 0.65 -8.49
N THR A 142 14.34 -0.10 -9.49
CA THR A 142 15.00 -1.39 -9.25
C THR A 142 16.27 -1.22 -8.42
N LEU A 143 17.07 -0.20 -8.71
CA LEU A 143 18.31 0.07 -7.96
C LEU A 143 17.99 0.50 -6.52
N ALA A 144 16.99 1.36 -6.32
CA ALA A 144 16.53 1.78 -5.00
C ALA A 144 16.05 0.57 -4.18
N SER A 145 15.09 -0.21 -4.67
CA SER A 145 14.56 -1.37 -3.96
C SER A 145 15.63 -2.44 -3.71
N LEU A 146 16.53 -2.68 -4.67
CA LEU A 146 17.64 -3.61 -4.47
C LEU A 146 18.58 -3.13 -3.35
N SER A 147 18.87 -1.82 -3.30
CA SER A 147 19.71 -1.26 -2.24
C SER A 147 19.07 -1.40 -0.85
N GLU A 148 17.76 -1.23 -0.74
CA GLU A 148 17.01 -1.39 0.52
C GLU A 148 16.97 -2.85 0.97
N VAL A 149 16.67 -3.78 0.06
CA VAL A 149 16.70 -5.22 0.36
C VAL A 149 18.10 -5.63 0.83
N LEU A 150 19.17 -5.16 0.18
CA LEU A 150 20.53 -5.43 0.59
C LEU A 150 20.87 -4.79 1.95
N ALA A 151 20.41 -3.57 2.22
CA ALA A 151 20.61 -2.90 3.50
C ALA A 151 19.93 -3.68 4.64
N PHE A 152 18.67 -4.10 4.46
CA PHE A 152 17.98 -4.94 5.44
C PHE A 152 18.60 -6.35 5.54
N ALA A 153 19.07 -6.93 4.44
CA ALA A 153 19.78 -8.19 4.46
C ALA A 153 21.08 -8.08 5.29
N VAL A 154 21.84 -7.00 5.16
CA VAL A 154 23.01 -6.73 6.02
C VAL A 154 22.60 -6.54 7.48
N GLY A 155 21.46 -5.90 7.74
CA GLY A 155 20.88 -5.77 9.08
C GLY A 155 20.59 -7.11 9.77
N SER A 156 20.37 -8.19 9.01
CA SER A 156 20.17 -9.53 9.58
C SER A 156 21.43 -10.09 10.28
N PHE A 157 22.62 -9.60 9.96
CA PHE A 157 23.86 -10.05 10.62
C PHE A 157 24.05 -9.46 12.02
N ILE A 158 23.25 -8.46 12.40
CA ILE A 158 23.34 -7.81 13.72
C ILE A 158 23.11 -8.86 14.83
N SER A 159 23.89 -8.77 15.90
CA SER A 159 23.88 -9.71 17.03
C SER A 159 22.63 -9.60 17.91
N MET A 160 21.91 -8.47 17.84
CA MET A 160 20.68 -8.25 18.59
C MET A 160 19.52 -9.01 17.93
N PRO A 161 18.92 -10.01 18.62
CA PRO A 161 17.94 -10.92 18.02
C PRO A 161 16.66 -10.20 17.55
N ALA A 162 16.23 -9.16 18.24
CA ALA A 162 15.07 -8.36 17.84
C ALA A 162 15.30 -7.65 16.49
N CYS A 163 16.47 -7.04 16.31
CA CYS A 163 16.83 -6.33 15.07
C CYS A 163 17.05 -7.31 13.91
N ARG A 164 17.68 -8.46 14.17
CA ARG A 164 17.86 -9.51 13.17
C ARG A 164 16.55 -10.00 12.56
N VAL A 165 15.57 -10.33 13.41
CA VAL A 165 14.27 -10.82 12.93
C VAL A 165 13.53 -9.69 12.20
N PHE A 166 13.51 -8.48 12.75
CA PHE A 166 12.94 -7.32 12.05
C PHE A 166 13.53 -7.12 10.65
N SER A 167 14.85 -7.14 10.52
CA SER A 167 15.56 -6.97 9.25
C SER A 167 15.25 -8.07 8.24
N MET A 168 15.11 -9.33 8.67
CA MET A 168 14.70 -10.42 7.78
C MET A 168 13.28 -10.23 7.22
N PHE A 169 12.32 -9.84 8.08
CA PHE A 169 10.95 -9.57 7.65
C PHE A 169 10.86 -8.34 6.73
N ALA A 170 11.60 -7.27 7.05
CA ALA A 170 11.66 -6.06 6.23
C ALA A 170 12.28 -6.33 4.85
N ALA A 171 13.39 -7.08 4.80
CA ALA A 171 14.03 -7.45 3.53
C ALA A 171 13.07 -8.21 2.61
N LEU A 172 12.33 -9.19 3.15
CA LEU A 172 11.35 -9.94 2.36
C LEU A 172 10.14 -9.09 1.97
N ALA A 173 9.66 -8.22 2.85
CA ALA A 173 8.51 -7.36 2.56
C ALA A 173 8.85 -6.32 1.47
N VAL A 174 10.02 -5.69 1.52
CA VAL A 174 10.47 -4.76 0.46
C VAL A 174 10.69 -5.51 -0.86
N LEU A 175 11.24 -6.74 -0.81
CA LEU A 175 11.41 -7.56 -2.01
C LEU A 175 10.06 -7.92 -2.66
N LEU A 176 9.08 -8.36 -1.87
CA LEU A 176 7.73 -8.66 -2.36
C LEU A 176 7.02 -7.41 -2.85
N ASP A 177 7.22 -6.27 -2.21
CA ASP A 177 6.65 -4.98 -2.60
C ASP A 177 7.15 -4.58 -3.98
N PHE A 178 8.47 -4.64 -4.20
CA PHE A 178 9.10 -4.41 -5.51
C PHE A 178 8.53 -5.34 -6.60
N LEU A 179 8.38 -6.63 -6.32
CA LEU A 179 7.83 -7.59 -7.29
C LEU A 179 6.38 -7.27 -7.64
N LEU A 180 5.54 -6.99 -6.65
CA LEU A 180 4.14 -6.59 -6.85
C LEU A 180 4.04 -5.23 -7.57
N GLN A 181 4.99 -4.34 -7.33
CA GLN A 181 5.02 -3.02 -7.93
C GLN A 181 5.37 -3.06 -9.43
N ILE A 182 6.40 -3.80 -9.82
CA ILE A 182 6.78 -3.93 -11.24
C ILE A 182 5.77 -4.77 -12.04
N THR A 183 5.06 -5.70 -11.39
CA THR A 183 4.09 -6.58 -12.07
C THR A 183 2.65 -6.09 -11.95
N ALA A 184 2.07 -6.19 -10.75
CA ALA A 184 0.66 -5.91 -10.50
C ALA A 184 0.34 -4.42 -10.60
N PHE A 185 1.17 -3.54 -10.03
CA PHE A 185 0.90 -2.10 -10.09
C PHE A 185 1.04 -1.55 -11.51
N VAL A 186 2.08 -1.93 -12.26
CA VAL A 186 2.19 -1.58 -13.70
C VAL A 186 0.97 -2.07 -14.49
N ALA A 187 0.53 -3.31 -14.28
CA ALA A 187 -0.68 -3.84 -14.92
C ALA A 187 -1.93 -3.04 -14.56
N LEU A 188 -2.07 -2.63 -13.28
CA LEU A 188 -3.18 -1.78 -12.85
C LEU A 188 -3.16 -0.41 -13.51
N ILE A 189 -2.00 0.24 -13.67
CA ILE A 189 -1.92 1.52 -14.37
C ILE A 189 -2.32 1.34 -15.84
N VAL A 190 -1.89 0.26 -16.50
CA VAL A 190 -2.29 -0.05 -17.89
C VAL A 190 -3.80 -0.24 -17.98
N LEU A 191 -4.39 -1.02 -17.07
CA LEU A 191 -5.83 -1.24 -17.02
C LEU A 191 -6.61 0.06 -16.73
N ASP A 192 -6.13 0.88 -15.81
CA ASP A 192 -6.71 2.18 -15.47
C ASP A 192 -6.67 3.14 -16.68
N SER A 193 -5.53 3.20 -17.36
CA SER A 193 -5.36 4.05 -18.54
C SER A 193 -6.22 3.58 -19.72
N SER A 194 -6.33 2.26 -19.93
CA SER A 194 -7.23 1.69 -20.95
C SER A 194 -8.69 1.98 -20.63
N ARG A 195 -9.10 1.92 -19.35
CA ARG A 195 -10.44 2.32 -18.91
C ARG A 195 -10.72 3.82 -19.12
N ALA A 196 -9.72 4.66 -18.88
CA ALA A 196 -9.82 6.11 -19.09
C ALA A 196 -10.01 6.46 -20.58
N GLU A 197 -9.31 5.77 -21.49
CA GLU A 197 -9.51 5.91 -22.95
C GLU A 197 -10.91 5.46 -23.39
N ASP A 198 -11.45 4.42 -22.75
CA ASP A 198 -12.78 3.85 -23.00
C ASP A 198 -13.96 4.69 -22.43
N LYS A 199 -13.69 5.77 -21.68
CA LYS A 199 -14.69 6.61 -20.97
C LYS A 199 -15.70 5.79 -20.14
N ARG A 200 -15.24 4.72 -19.50
CA ARG A 200 -16.07 3.85 -18.63
C ARG A 200 -15.95 4.26 -17.15
N VAL A 201 -17.01 4.05 -16.38
CA VAL A 201 -17.14 4.53 -14.99
C VAL A 201 -16.35 3.65 -14.00
N ASP A 202 -15.66 4.28 -13.05
CA ASP A 202 -14.62 3.68 -12.19
C ASP A 202 -15.07 2.51 -11.28
N CYS A 203 -16.36 2.40 -10.94
CA CYS A 203 -16.83 1.43 -9.93
C CYS A 203 -17.46 0.14 -10.49
N LEU A 204 -17.77 0.07 -11.80
CA LEU A 204 -18.43 -1.10 -12.40
C LEU A 204 -17.86 -1.37 -13.80
N PRO A 205 -17.13 -2.49 -14.02
CA PRO A 205 -16.57 -2.84 -15.33
C PRO A 205 -17.61 -3.11 -16.43
N CYS A 206 -18.91 -3.02 -16.13
CA CYS A 206 -20.01 -3.42 -17.01
C CYS A 206 -20.84 -2.25 -17.59
N MET A 207 -20.61 -0.99 -17.21
CA MET A 207 -21.39 0.15 -17.75
C MET A 207 -20.53 1.10 -18.58
N LYS A 208 -20.77 1.08 -19.91
CA LYS A 208 -20.32 2.13 -20.83
C LYS A 208 -21.21 3.35 -20.66
N VAL A 209 -20.63 4.53 -20.47
CA VAL A 209 -21.36 5.79 -20.66
C VAL A 209 -21.55 5.96 -22.15
N HIS A 210 -22.80 5.89 -22.61
CA HIS A 210 -23.15 6.20 -23.99
C HIS A 210 -22.81 7.67 -24.25
N PRO A 211 -22.10 8.02 -25.34
CA PRO A 211 -21.85 9.43 -25.65
C PRO A 211 -23.19 10.11 -25.89
N MET A 212 -23.55 11.11 -25.07
CA MET A 212 -24.54 12.09 -25.48
C MET A 212 -23.90 12.91 -26.61
N HIS A 213 -24.34 12.63 -27.83
CA HIS A 213 -24.13 13.48 -28.99
C HIS A 213 -24.85 14.80 -28.72
N VAL A 214 -24.13 15.82 -28.29
CA VAL A 214 -24.61 17.20 -28.40
C VAL A 214 -24.17 17.67 -29.78
N ASP A 215 -25.05 17.48 -30.76
CA ASP A 215 -25.01 18.22 -32.02
C ASP A 215 -25.08 19.71 -31.70
N PHE A 216 -23.96 20.41 -31.76
CA PHE A 216 -23.99 21.84 -32.08
C PHE A 216 -24.04 21.95 -33.60
N ASP A 217 -25.28 22.05 -34.08
CA ASP A 217 -25.65 22.29 -35.46
C ASP A 217 -24.87 23.46 -36.08
N LYS A 218 -24.53 23.27 -37.36
CA LYS A 218 -23.96 24.28 -38.24
C LYS A 218 -25.03 25.30 -38.60
N GLY A 219 -24.86 26.52 -38.11
CA GLY A 219 -25.41 27.75 -38.72
C GLY A 219 -24.82 28.93 -37.98
N ILE A 220 -24.03 29.83 -38.55
CA ILE A 220 -24.34 30.61 -39.76
C ILE A 220 -23.01 31.09 -40.35
N THR A 221 -22.80 30.81 -41.64
CA THR A 221 -21.93 31.61 -42.52
C THR A 221 -22.79 32.70 -43.15
N LYS A 222 -22.23 33.91 -43.32
CA LYS A 222 -22.74 35.08 -44.06
C LYS A 222 -23.73 36.00 -43.30
N LEU A 223 -23.23 37.11 -42.78
CA LEU A 223 -23.30 38.41 -43.47
C LEU A 223 -22.14 39.31 -43.00
#